data_AF-A0A8H6WEA7-F1
#
_entry.id   AF-A0A8H6WEA7-F1
#
_cell.length_a   1.000
_cell.length_b   1.000
_cell.length_c   1.000
_cell.angle_alpha   90.00
_cell.angle_beta   90.00
_cell.angle_gamma   90.00
#
_symmetry.space_group_name_H-M   'P 1'
#
loop_
_entity.id
_entity.type
_entity.pdbx_description
1 polymer ?
#
loop_
_entity_poly.entity_id
_entity_poly.type
_entity_poly.pdbx_seq_one_letter_code
_entity_poly.pdbx_strand_id
1 'polypeptide(L)'
;MGTPIITGAKASRASSLPSEPLDIYHPGYSFRPRIASFAAYANSHGVYGLPYAFIMDACYVLAHNRPGILRPWHSHNDVALDENLLLPAGKYTYHVNNDEPYPICVSFLAWVPPPKIPDRWTNIGSSTTTMPGVTKSTLSALVKAADSHQCVVTGATSALNNSHLIPGDSTSRTWVRGR
;
A
#
# COMPACT_ATOMS: atom_id res chain seq x y z
N MET A 1 -21.24 -50.01 -14.60
CA MET A 1 -21.42 -49.04 -13.51
C MET A 1 -20.36 -49.35 -12.46
N GLY A 2 -19.40 -48.52 -12.07
CA GLY A 2 -19.12 -47.12 -12.35
C GLY A 2 -18.56 -46.50 -11.07
N THR A 3 -17.24 -46.27 -11.01
CA THR A 3 -16.60 -45.21 -10.21
C THR A 3 -15.16 -45.06 -10.69
N PRO A 4 -14.77 -43.93 -11.31
CA PRO A 4 -13.37 -43.61 -11.51
C PRO A 4 -12.78 -42.99 -10.23
N ILE A 5 -11.57 -43.41 -9.89
CA ILE A 5 -10.75 -42.81 -8.83
C ILE A 5 -10.28 -41.45 -9.37
N ILE A 6 -10.78 -40.36 -8.78
CA ILE A 6 -10.30 -39.02 -9.08
C ILE A 6 -8.91 -38.90 -8.46
N THR A 7 -7.91 -38.98 -9.33
CA THR A 7 -6.53 -38.59 -9.08
C THR A 7 -6.53 -37.20 -8.46
N GLY A 8 -5.95 -37.07 -7.26
CA GLY A 8 -5.82 -35.81 -6.55
C GLY A 8 -5.19 -34.76 -7.47
N ALA A 9 -5.97 -33.77 -7.84
CA ALA A 9 -5.47 -32.56 -8.46
C ALA A 9 -4.49 -31.94 -7.47
N LYS A 10 -3.20 -31.99 -7.82
CA LYS A 10 -2.15 -31.20 -7.18
C LYS A 10 -2.65 -29.76 -7.25
N ALA A 11 -3.01 -29.18 -6.10
CA ALA A 11 -3.33 -27.77 -6.01
C ALA A 11 -2.15 -27.01 -6.63
N SER A 12 -2.38 -26.47 -7.82
CA SER A 12 -1.49 -25.51 -8.46
C SER A 12 -1.39 -24.35 -7.47
N ARG A 13 -0.28 -24.32 -6.73
CA ARG A 13 0.10 -23.21 -5.87
C ARG A 13 0.15 -22.01 -6.80
N ALA A 14 -0.87 -21.16 -6.74
CA ALA A 14 -0.91 -19.91 -7.48
C ALA A 14 0.44 -19.23 -7.22
N SER A 15 1.22 -19.03 -8.28
CA SER A 15 2.50 -18.34 -8.19
C SER A 15 2.19 -16.93 -7.74
N SER A 16 2.36 -16.65 -6.44
CA SER A 16 2.34 -15.29 -5.92
C SER A 16 3.33 -14.50 -6.75
N LEU A 17 2.87 -13.44 -7.43
CA LEU A 17 3.77 -12.55 -8.17
C LEU A 17 4.90 -12.12 -7.22
N PRO A 18 6.16 -12.09 -7.68
CA PRO A 18 7.25 -11.59 -6.88
C PRO A 18 6.94 -10.15 -6.46
N SER A 19 6.97 -9.88 -5.16
CA SER A 19 6.80 -8.55 -4.60
C SER A 19 8.12 -8.09 -4.00
N GLU A 20 8.50 -6.86 -4.28
CA GLU A 20 9.70 -6.24 -3.71
C GLU A 20 9.29 -5.08 -2.79
N PRO A 21 10.06 -4.81 -1.72
CA PRO A 21 9.70 -3.77 -0.78
C PRO A 21 9.99 -2.38 -1.35
N LEU A 22 9.03 -1.48 -1.16
CA LEU A 22 9.18 -0.04 -1.24
C LEU A 22 9.22 0.50 0.19
N ASP A 23 10.42 0.86 0.65
CA ASP A 23 10.67 1.32 2.00
C ASP A 23 10.82 2.85 2.05
N ILE A 24 10.13 3.48 2.99
CA ILE A 24 10.27 4.91 3.28
C ILE A 24 11.00 5.08 4.60
N TYR A 25 11.95 6.01 4.63
CA TYR A 25 12.76 6.31 5.80
C TYR A 25 12.71 7.79 6.17
N HIS A 26 12.95 8.06 7.45
CA HIS A 26 13.04 9.42 7.96
C HIS A 26 14.46 10.00 7.77
N PRO A 27 14.63 11.19 7.18
CA PRO A 27 15.94 11.76 6.86
C PRO A 27 16.70 12.37 8.06
N GLY A 28 15.97 13.01 8.99
CA GLY A 28 16.56 13.82 10.07
C GLY A 28 17.15 13.07 11.28
N TYR A 29 17.21 11.74 11.28
CA TYR A 29 17.85 10.97 12.35
C TYR A 29 19.11 10.29 11.83
N SER A 30 20.16 10.21 12.65
CA SER A 30 21.46 9.60 12.28
C SER A 30 21.33 8.14 11.82
N PHE A 31 20.40 7.37 12.40
CA PHE A 31 20.11 6.00 12.02
C PHE A 31 19.01 5.86 10.95
N ARG A 32 18.40 6.99 10.53
CA ARG A 32 17.31 7.10 9.55
C ARG A 32 16.30 5.95 9.65
N PRO A 33 15.39 5.95 10.64
CA PRO A 33 14.44 4.86 10.82
C PRO A 33 13.57 4.65 9.59
N ARG A 34 13.25 3.39 9.31
CA ARG A 34 12.17 3.05 8.36
C ARG A 34 10.83 3.41 8.99
N ILE A 35 10.05 4.25 8.30
CA ILE A 35 8.75 4.73 8.76
C ILE A 35 7.58 4.02 8.07
N ALA A 36 7.81 3.44 6.89
CA ALA A 36 6.83 2.62 6.20
C ALA A 36 7.51 1.60 5.28
N SER A 37 6.81 0.51 5.00
CA SER A 37 7.21 -0.50 4.01
C SER A 37 5.96 -0.99 3.28
N PHE A 38 6.02 -0.98 1.96
CA PHE A 38 4.91 -1.40 1.10
C PHE A 38 5.38 -2.48 0.14
N ALA A 39 4.50 -3.41 -0.21
CA ALA A 39 4.78 -4.40 -1.24
C ALA A 39 4.49 -3.81 -2.63
N ALA A 40 5.53 -3.60 -3.43
CA ALA A 40 5.39 -3.25 -4.84
C ALA A 40 5.23 -4.53 -5.67
N TYR A 41 4.15 -4.62 -6.44
CA TYR A 41 3.82 -5.78 -7.26
C TYR A 41 4.13 -5.54 -8.73
N ALA A 42 4.51 -6.59 -9.45
CA ALA A 42 4.66 -6.56 -10.89
C ALA A 42 3.31 -6.30 -11.58
N ASN A 43 3.28 -5.41 -12.56
CA ASN A 43 2.20 -5.38 -13.55
C ASN A 43 2.50 -6.35 -14.71
N SER A 44 1.50 -6.58 -15.59
CA SER A 44 1.61 -7.47 -16.76
C SER A 44 2.66 -7.02 -17.80
N HIS A 45 3.20 -5.81 -17.66
CA HIS A 45 4.26 -5.24 -18.51
C HIS A 45 5.63 -5.24 -17.82
N GLY A 46 5.77 -5.87 -16.65
CA GLY A 46 7.03 -5.96 -15.92
C GLY A 46 7.45 -4.67 -15.19
N VAL A 47 6.56 -3.66 -15.08
CA VAL A 47 6.81 -2.47 -14.28
C VAL A 47 6.40 -2.77 -12.84
N TYR A 48 7.38 -2.73 -11.94
CA TYR A 48 7.21 -2.88 -10.49
C TYR A 48 6.96 -1.50 -9.89
N GLY A 49 5.89 -1.31 -9.12
CA GLY A 49 5.73 -0.06 -8.39
C GLY A 49 4.37 0.18 -7.73
N LEU A 50 4.29 1.27 -6.98
CA LEU A 50 3.08 1.76 -6.34
C LEU A 50 2.77 3.18 -6.83
N PRO A 51 1.49 3.59 -6.93
CA PRO A 51 1.15 4.95 -7.33
C PRO A 51 1.86 5.98 -6.44
N TYR A 52 2.57 6.92 -7.06
CA TYR A 52 3.31 7.96 -6.34
C TYR A 52 2.42 8.74 -5.38
N ALA A 53 1.21 9.10 -5.83
CA ALA A 53 0.21 9.80 -5.01
C ALA A 53 -0.14 9.03 -3.72
N PHE A 54 -0.31 7.70 -3.81
CA PHE A 54 -0.59 6.86 -2.64
C PHE A 54 0.56 6.91 -1.61
N ILE A 55 1.81 6.84 -2.09
CA ILE A 55 2.98 6.91 -1.20
C ILE A 55 3.07 8.30 -0.55
N MET A 56 2.82 9.37 -1.31
CA MET A 56 2.79 10.74 -0.78
C MET A 56 1.69 10.94 0.27
N ASP A 57 0.52 10.33 0.08
CA ASP A 57 -0.57 10.34 1.07
C ASP A 57 -0.19 9.66 2.37
N ALA A 58 0.39 8.46 2.26
CA ALA A 58 0.85 7.73 3.43
C ALA A 58 1.94 8.53 4.18
N CYS A 59 2.91 9.11 3.47
CA CYS A 59 3.94 9.93 4.08
C CYS A 59 3.37 11.18 4.75
N TYR A 60 2.39 11.84 4.13
CA TYR A 60 1.72 13.01 4.68
C TYR A 60 1.01 12.70 6.01
N VAL A 61 0.32 11.57 6.09
CA VAL A 61 -0.31 11.09 7.33
C VAL A 61 0.75 10.76 8.38
N LEU A 62 1.77 9.99 8.00
CA LEU A 62 2.87 9.60 8.89
C LEU A 62 3.68 10.79 9.40
N ALA A 63 3.75 11.88 8.66
CA ALA A 63 4.41 13.12 9.06
C ALA A 63 3.47 14.11 9.77
N HIS A 64 2.35 13.64 10.35
CA HIS A 64 1.36 14.49 11.03
C HIS A 64 0.86 15.66 10.17
N ASN A 65 0.45 15.36 8.93
CA ASN A 65 -0.09 16.33 7.98
C ASN A 65 0.91 17.39 7.51
N ARG A 66 2.21 17.11 7.62
CA ARG A 66 3.24 18.00 7.09
C ARG A 66 3.55 17.63 5.64
N PRO A 67 3.41 18.58 4.69
CA PRO A 67 3.76 18.33 3.30
C PRO A 67 5.28 18.20 3.18
N GLY A 68 5.70 17.40 2.22
CA GLY A 68 7.11 17.08 2.00
C GLY A 68 7.34 16.55 0.60
N ILE A 69 8.57 16.10 0.37
CA ILE A 69 9.06 15.59 -0.92
C ILE A 69 9.74 14.24 -0.72
N LEU A 70 9.63 13.37 -1.71
CA LEU A 70 10.33 12.08 -1.73
C LEU A 70 11.65 12.20 -2.48
N ARG A 71 12.69 11.57 -1.92
CA ARG A 71 14.00 11.40 -2.57
C ARG A 71 14.43 9.94 -2.50
N PRO A 72 15.00 9.37 -3.57
CA PRO A 72 15.68 8.09 -3.48
C PRO A 72 16.79 8.14 -2.42
N TRP A 73 17.00 7.05 -1.68
CA TRP A 73 17.88 7.02 -0.51
C TRP A 73 19.34 7.50 -0.78
N HIS A 74 19.85 7.28 -1.99
CA HIS A 74 21.19 7.69 -2.43
C HIS A 74 21.19 8.89 -3.38
N SER A 75 20.10 9.66 -3.43
CA SER A 75 19.94 10.79 -4.35
C SER A 75 19.57 12.06 -3.60
N HIS A 76 20.08 13.19 -4.09
CA HIS A 76 19.63 14.53 -3.69
C HIS A 76 18.54 15.08 -4.59
N ASN A 77 18.25 14.39 -5.70
CA ASN A 77 17.19 14.77 -6.62
C ASN A 77 15.84 14.28 -6.11
N ASP A 78 14.86 15.17 -6.18
CA ASP A 78 13.48 14.88 -5.84
C ASP A 78 12.86 13.93 -6.88
N VAL A 79 11.98 13.04 -6.42
CA VAL A 79 11.15 12.26 -7.32
C VAL A 79 10.20 13.21 -8.05
N ALA A 80 10.10 13.09 -9.38
CA ALA A 80 9.24 13.95 -10.19
C ALA A 80 7.78 13.90 -9.72
N LEU A 81 7.13 15.07 -9.65
CA LEU A 81 5.77 15.28 -9.13
C LEU A 81 4.63 14.75 -10.01
N ASP A 82 4.88 13.73 -10.84
CA ASP A 82 3.81 13.14 -11.65
C ASP A 82 2.98 12.19 -10.79
N GLU A 83 1.76 12.61 -10.44
CA GLU A 83 0.80 11.83 -9.64
C GLU A 83 0.37 10.53 -10.31
N ASN A 84 0.54 10.40 -11.63
CA ASN A 84 0.27 9.18 -12.39
C ASN A 84 1.49 8.25 -12.50
N LEU A 85 2.63 8.66 -11.94
CA LEU A 85 3.84 7.85 -11.96
C LEU A 85 3.74 6.69 -10.97
N LEU A 86 4.21 5.52 -11.40
CA LEU A 86 4.49 4.40 -10.51
C LEU A 86 5.88 4.56 -9.90
N LEU A 87 5.92 4.64 -8.58
CA LEU A 87 7.16 4.63 -7.81
C LEU A 87 7.66 3.19 -7.69
N PRO A 88 8.86 2.86 -8.21
CA PRO A 88 9.36 1.49 -8.17
C PRO A 88 9.71 1.03 -6.75
N ALA A 89 9.90 -0.28 -6.60
CA ALA A 89 10.48 -0.84 -5.38
C ALA A 89 11.85 -0.21 -5.10
N GLY A 90 12.21 -0.11 -3.82
CA GLY A 90 13.45 0.54 -3.41
C GLY A 90 13.34 1.30 -2.11
N LYS A 91 14.37 2.08 -1.81
CA LYS A 91 14.48 2.87 -0.58
C LYS A 91 14.36 4.35 -0.89
N TYR A 92 13.48 5.02 -0.16
CA TYR A 92 13.22 6.45 -0.30
C TYR A 92 13.26 7.15 1.06
N THR A 93 13.47 8.46 1.04
CA THR A 93 13.45 9.33 2.20
C THR A 93 12.41 10.41 2.00
N TYR A 94 11.62 10.69 3.04
CA TYR A 94 10.58 11.72 3.00
C TYR A 94 11.06 12.97 3.75
N HIS A 95 11.25 14.07 3.03
CA HIS A 95 11.81 15.32 3.55
C HIS A 95 10.68 16.32 3.74
N VAL A 96 10.55 16.87 4.95
CA VAL A 96 9.59 17.93 5.27
C VAL A 96 10.36 19.25 5.31
N ASN A 97 9.83 20.29 4.66
CA ASN A 97 10.53 21.56 4.49
C ASN A 97 10.96 22.18 5.83
N ASN A 98 12.28 22.39 5.99
CA ASN A 98 12.92 23.11 7.11
C ASN A 98 12.64 22.55 8.52
N ASP A 99 12.15 21.31 8.63
CA ASP A 99 11.55 20.76 9.86
C ASP A 99 12.15 19.40 10.23
N GLU A 100 13.43 19.18 9.94
CA GLU A 100 14.11 17.92 10.28
C GLU A 100 14.82 18.00 11.64
N PRO A 101 14.60 17.04 12.55
CA PRO A 101 13.66 15.91 12.45
C PRO A 101 12.20 16.30 12.76
N TYR A 102 11.24 15.62 12.11
CA TYR A 102 9.80 15.81 12.34
C TYR A 102 9.20 14.65 13.14
N PRO A 103 8.06 14.87 13.84
CA PRO A 103 7.37 13.81 14.55
C PRO A 103 6.74 12.80 13.58
N ILE A 104 6.80 11.52 13.93
CA ILE A 104 6.17 10.43 13.18
C ILE A 104 4.88 10.02 13.88
N CYS A 105 3.79 9.99 13.14
CA CYS A 105 2.50 9.47 13.58
C CYS A 105 2.55 7.95 13.67
N VAL A 106 2.91 7.43 14.83
CA VAL A 106 3.01 5.99 15.10
C VAL A 106 1.65 5.32 15.33
N SER A 107 0.62 6.09 15.69
CA SER A 107 -0.72 5.57 15.95
C SER A 107 -1.76 6.36 15.18
N PHE A 108 -2.54 5.68 14.34
CA PHE A 108 -3.63 6.31 13.59
C PHE A 108 -4.72 6.87 14.51
N LEU A 109 -4.89 6.32 15.72
CA LEU A 109 -5.82 6.87 16.72
C LEU A 109 -5.35 8.22 17.28
N ALA A 110 -4.04 8.46 17.29
CA ALA A 110 -3.45 9.73 17.68
C ALA A 110 -3.33 10.71 16.50
N TRP A 111 -3.64 10.27 15.28
CA TRP A 111 -3.66 11.13 14.11
C TRP A 111 -4.90 12.03 14.15
N VAL A 112 -4.67 13.34 14.10
CA VAL A 112 -5.72 14.33 13.94
C VAL A 112 -5.76 14.74 12.47
N PRO A 113 -6.90 14.58 11.77
CA PRO A 113 -7.02 15.01 10.38
C PRO A 113 -6.73 16.51 10.22
N PRO A 114 -6.14 16.94 9.08
CA PRO A 114 -5.87 18.35 8.85
C PRO A 114 -7.18 19.14 8.72
N PRO A 115 -7.21 20.42 9.12
CA PRO A 115 -8.40 21.26 9.02
C PRO A 115 -8.84 21.48 7.56
N LYS A 116 -7.88 21.44 6.63
CA LYS A 116 -8.11 21.37 5.19
C LYS A 116 -7.54 20.05 4.68
N ILE A 117 -8.41 19.19 4.16
CA ILE A 117 -8.02 17.97 3.47
C ILE A 117 -7.28 18.34 2.17
N PRO A 118 -6.19 17.66 1.80
CA PRO A 118 -5.51 17.90 0.53
C PRO A 118 -6.46 17.81 -0.67
N ASP A 119 -6.34 18.72 -1.63
CA ASP A 119 -7.26 18.81 -2.78
C ASP A 119 -7.31 17.51 -3.60
N ARG A 120 -6.24 16.70 -3.60
CA ARG A 120 -6.25 15.38 -4.24
C ARG A 120 -7.15 14.35 -3.56
N TRP A 121 -7.37 14.46 -2.24
CA TRP A 121 -8.27 13.58 -1.49
C TRP A 121 -9.74 13.94 -1.71
N THR A 122 -10.04 15.17 -2.14
CA THR A 122 -11.42 15.54 -2.48
C THR A 122 -11.86 15.00 -3.84
N ASN A 123 -10.93 14.60 -4.70
CA ASN A 123 -11.18 14.15 -6.08
C ASN A 123 -11.16 12.62 -6.28
N ILE A 124 -11.31 11.83 -5.20
CA ILE A 124 -11.20 10.35 -5.20
C ILE A 124 -12.19 9.65 -6.16
N GLY A 125 -13.15 10.37 -6.78
CA GLY A 125 -14.11 9.82 -7.74
C GLY A 125 -13.87 10.10 -9.23
N SER A 126 -12.95 10.99 -9.60
CA SER A 126 -12.93 11.54 -10.98
C SER A 126 -11.83 10.97 -11.90
N SER A 127 -10.75 10.44 -11.34
CA SER A 127 -9.65 9.89 -12.14
C SER A 127 -9.69 8.37 -12.15
N THR A 128 -10.32 7.79 -13.17
CA THR A 128 -10.02 6.42 -13.60
C THR A 128 -8.64 6.43 -14.25
N THR A 129 -7.58 6.55 -13.46
CA THR A 129 -6.23 6.25 -13.94
C THR A 129 -6.19 4.74 -14.18
N THR A 130 -6.51 4.38 -15.42
CA THR A 130 -6.49 3.00 -15.89
C THR A 130 -5.02 2.63 -15.97
N MET A 131 -4.52 1.91 -14.97
CA MET A 131 -3.19 1.30 -15.01
C MET A 131 -3.07 0.51 -16.33
N PRO A 132 -2.19 0.87 -17.26
CA PRO A 132 -2.03 0.12 -18.50
C PRO A 132 -1.68 -1.34 -18.16
N GLY A 133 -2.50 -2.27 -18.64
CA GLY A 133 -2.28 -3.71 -18.51
C GLY A 133 -2.79 -4.39 -17.24
N VAL A 134 -3.26 -3.67 -16.22
CA VAL A 134 -3.81 -4.30 -15.00
C VAL A 134 -5.15 -3.70 -14.64
N THR A 135 -6.21 -4.46 -14.91
CA THR A 135 -7.56 -4.04 -14.54
C THR A 135 -7.77 -4.17 -13.02
N LYS A 136 -8.72 -3.39 -12.48
CA LYS A 136 -9.19 -3.55 -11.09
C LYS A 136 -9.61 -5.00 -10.80
N SER A 137 -10.18 -5.69 -11.79
CA SER A 137 -10.54 -7.10 -11.70
C SER A 137 -9.32 -8.01 -11.58
N THR A 138 -8.22 -7.74 -12.29
CA THR A 138 -6.98 -8.51 -12.18
C THR A 138 -6.34 -8.34 -10.81
N LEU A 139 -6.20 -7.10 -10.29
CA LEU A 139 -5.72 -6.87 -8.92
C LEU A 139 -6.62 -7.56 -7.90
N SER A 140 -7.93 -7.50 -8.11
CA SER A 140 -8.89 -8.15 -7.22
C SER A 140 -8.77 -9.67 -7.22
N ALA A 141 -8.60 -10.28 -8.39
CA ALA A 141 -8.36 -11.70 -8.52
C ALA A 141 -7.05 -12.12 -7.85
N LEU A 142 -5.98 -11.31 -7.97
CA LEU A 142 -4.69 -11.56 -7.34
C LEU A 142 -4.76 -11.52 -5.81
N VAL A 143 -5.40 -10.50 -5.25
CA VAL A 143 -5.61 -10.39 -3.78
C VAL A 143 -6.44 -11.56 -3.28
N LYS A 144 -7.55 -11.89 -3.95
CA LYS A 144 -8.37 -13.05 -3.59
C LYS A 144 -7.59 -14.36 -3.69
N ALA A 145 -6.74 -14.54 -4.70
CA ALA A 145 -5.92 -15.73 -4.84
C ALA A 145 -4.88 -15.86 -3.72
N ALA A 146 -4.28 -14.74 -3.28
CA ALA A 146 -3.39 -14.72 -2.11
C ALA A 146 -4.12 -15.16 -0.83
N ASP A 147 -5.38 -14.74 -0.67
CA ASP A 147 -6.27 -15.14 0.44
C ASP A 147 -6.93 -16.52 0.22
N SER A 148 -6.41 -17.34 -0.70
CA SER A 148 -6.94 -18.68 -1.04
C SER A 148 -8.42 -18.69 -1.48
N HIS A 149 -8.90 -17.57 -2.00
CA HIS A 149 -10.30 -17.31 -2.35
C HIS A 149 -11.26 -17.50 -1.16
N GLN A 150 -10.83 -17.10 0.04
CA GLN A 150 -11.64 -17.18 1.25
C GLN A 150 -11.51 -15.90 2.06
N CYS A 151 -12.55 -15.54 2.80
CA CYS A 151 -12.42 -14.50 3.80
C CYS A 151 -11.47 -14.99 4.89
N VAL A 152 -10.36 -14.29 5.11
CA VAL A 152 -9.33 -14.66 6.10
C VAL A 152 -9.90 -14.74 7.54
N VAL A 153 -11.01 -14.04 7.82
CA VAL A 153 -11.65 -14.03 9.14
C VAL A 153 -12.71 -15.12 9.29
N THR A 154 -13.57 -15.31 8.28
CA THR A 154 -14.77 -16.17 8.40
C THR A 154 -14.67 -17.49 7.63
N GLY A 155 -13.69 -17.64 6.73
CA GLY A 155 -13.60 -18.77 5.81
C GLY A 155 -14.66 -18.79 4.71
N ALA A 156 -15.53 -17.77 4.64
CA ALA A 156 -16.55 -17.69 3.59
C ALA A 156 -15.88 -17.62 2.20
N THR A 157 -16.41 -18.37 1.23
CA THR A 157 -15.86 -18.46 -0.14
C THR A 157 -16.69 -17.67 -1.17
N SER A 158 -17.81 -17.09 -0.75
CA SER A 158 -18.72 -16.29 -1.58
C SER A 158 -18.79 -14.85 -1.09
N ALA A 159 -19.24 -13.94 -1.97
CA ALA A 159 -19.37 -12.51 -1.69
C ALA A 159 -18.07 -11.82 -1.19
N LEU A 160 -16.92 -12.28 -1.69
CA LEU A 160 -15.61 -11.73 -1.33
C LEU A 160 -15.37 -10.35 -1.92
N ASN A 161 -14.93 -9.42 -1.08
CA ASN A 161 -14.47 -8.11 -1.47
C ASN A 161 -13.07 -7.85 -0.92
N ASN A 162 -12.28 -7.02 -1.61
CA ASN A 162 -10.94 -6.70 -1.12
C ASN A 162 -11.06 -5.57 -0.11
N SER A 163 -10.42 -5.76 1.03
CA SER A 163 -10.24 -4.70 2.01
C SER A 163 -8.78 -4.26 1.99
N HIS A 164 -8.55 -2.94 1.98
CA HIS A 164 -7.22 -2.41 2.20
C HIS A 164 -6.97 -2.41 3.71
N LEU A 165 -6.03 -3.23 4.17
CA LEU A 165 -5.66 -3.27 5.58
C LEU A 165 -4.65 -2.15 5.86
N ILE A 166 -4.94 -1.37 6.90
CA ILE A 166 -3.99 -0.46 7.53
C ILE A 166 -3.51 -1.19 8.80
N PRO A 167 -2.21 -1.51 8.94
CA PRO A 167 -1.71 -2.16 10.14
C PRO A 167 -2.03 -1.30 11.38
N GLY A 168 -2.80 -1.86 12.31
CA GLY A 168 -2.99 -1.28 13.64
C GLY A 168 -1.98 -1.86 14.61
N ASP A 169 -1.55 -1.05 15.59
CA ASP A 169 -0.70 -1.51 16.68
C ASP A 169 -1.34 -2.71 17.41
N SER A 170 -0.50 -3.69 17.73
CA SER A 170 -0.86 -4.99 18.33
C SER A 170 -1.41 -4.93 19.76
N THR A 171 -1.72 -3.75 20.29
CA THR A 171 -2.03 -3.52 21.71
C THR A 171 -3.48 -3.13 22.02
N SER A 172 -4.39 -2.95 21.05
CA SER A 172 -5.81 -2.70 21.37
C SER A 172 -6.80 -3.56 20.57
N ARG A 173 -7.06 -4.76 21.08
CA ARG A 173 -8.23 -5.55 20.69
C ARG A 173 -9.49 -4.99 21.35
N THR A 174 -10.12 -4.01 20.73
CA THR A 174 -11.57 -3.79 20.90
C THR A 174 -12.17 -3.31 19.59
N TRP A 175 -12.78 -4.25 18.87
CA TRP A 175 -13.56 -4.01 17.67
C TRP A 175 -14.75 -3.09 17.99
N VAL A 176 -14.93 -2.02 17.21
CA VAL A 176 -16.18 -1.26 17.22
C VAL A 176 -17.22 -2.05 16.42
N ARG A 177 -18.24 -2.54 17.13
CA ARG A 177 -19.47 -3.03 16.50
C ARG A 177 -20.19 -1.86 15.85
N GLY A 178 -20.53 -2.01 14.58
CA GLY A 178 -21.34 -1.05 13.84
C GLY A 178 -22.70 -0.81 14.48
N ARG A 179 -23.21 0.40 14.28
CA ARG A 179 -24.63 0.66 14.16
C ARG A 179 -24.88 1.24 12.78
#